data_AF-A0A843DKK6-F1
#
_entry.id   AF-A0A843DKK6-F1
#
_cell.length_a   1.000
_cell.length_b   1.000
_cell.length_c   1.000
_cell.angle_alpha   90.00
_cell.angle_beta   90.00
_cell.angle_gamma   90.00
#
_symmetry.space_group_name_H-M   'P 1'
#
loop_
_entity.id
_entity.type
_entity.pdbx_description
1 polymer ?
#
loop_
_entity_poly.entity_id
_entity_poly.type
_entity_poly.pdbx_seq_one_letter_code
_entity_poly.pdbx_strand_id
1 'polypeptide(L)'
;TVNELPVSSGKVTCTDGRLRSTENCRFCVHSRYFVINGKQERSPSLAFCLRERTTKEVAYLQASAVGCAESRGDGFSSIGNIIA
;
A
#
# COMPACT_ATOMS: atom_id res chain seq x y z
N THR A 1 9.01 9.82 5.05
CA THR A 1 9.68 8.52 5.30
C THR A 1 8.69 7.42 4.99
N VAL A 2 9.12 6.32 4.40
CA VAL A 2 8.23 5.18 4.10
C VAL A 2 8.50 4.09 5.12
N ASN A 3 7.45 3.67 5.82
CA ASN A 3 7.46 2.59 6.79
C ASN A 3 7.11 1.29 6.10
N GLU A 4 7.91 0.25 6.31
CA GLU A 4 7.63 -1.08 5.78
C GLU A 4 6.81 -1.88 6.80
N LEU A 5 5.56 -2.21 6.44
CA LEU A 5 4.64 -2.95 7.28
C LEU A 5 4.67 -4.42 6.86
N PRO A 6 5.01 -5.38 7.75
CA PRO A 6 5.06 -6.79 7.41
C PRO A 6 3.65 -7.33 7.10
N VAL A 7 3.57 -8.20 6.09
CA VAL A 7 2.35 -8.91 5.74
C VAL A 7 2.37 -10.29 6.40
N SER A 8 1.30 -10.61 7.13
CA SER A 8 1.04 -11.94 7.65
C SER A 8 -0.31 -12.42 7.13
N SER A 9 -0.33 -13.57 6.45
CA SER A 9 -1.55 -14.16 5.88
C SER A 9 -2.37 -13.19 5.02
N GLY A 10 -1.70 -12.39 4.18
CA GLY A 10 -2.33 -11.41 3.29
C GLY A 10 -2.88 -10.16 3.99
N LYS A 11 -2.54 -9.94 5.26
CA LYS A 11 -2.96 -8.77 6.05
C LYS A 11 -1.76 -8.03 6.63
N VAL A 12 -1.92 -6.74 6.85
CA VAL A 12 -0.97 -5.86 7.55
C VAL A 12 -1.65 -5.23 8.76
N THR A 13 -0.90 -5.02 9.83
CA THR A 13 -1.28 -4.08 10.88
C THR A 13 -1.00 -2.67 10.37
N CYS A 14 -2.06 -1.89 10.13
CA CYS A 14 -1.95 -0.52 9.65
C CYS A 14 -1.48 0.40 10.78
N THR A 15 -1.14 1.65 10.44
CA THR A 15 -0.61 2.64 11.38
C THR A 15 -1.60 3.07 12.46
N ASP A 16 -2.91 2.87 12.23
CA ASP A 16 -3.98 3.02 13.23
C ASP A 16 -4.19 1.78 14.12
N GLY A 17 -3.32 0.77 13.99
CA GLY A 17 -3.39 -0.50 14.70
C GLY A 17 -4.41 -1.50 14.15
N ARG A 18 -5.19 -1.14 13.11
CA ARG A 18 -6.21 -2.03 12.54
C ARG A 18 -5.62 -2.96 11.48
N LEU A 19 -6.11 -4.19 11.44
CA LEU A 19 -5.75 -5.13 10.39
C LEU A 19 -6.42 -4.75 9.07
N ARG A 20 -5.63 -4.71 7.99
CA ARG A 20 -6.09 -4.44 6.62
C ARG A 20 -5.52 -5.47 5.67
N SER A 21 -6.30 -5.90 4.68
CA SER A 21 -5.83 -6.79 3.62
C SER A 21 -4.84 -6.07 2.70
N THR A 22 -3.91 -6.79 2.06
CA THR A 22 -3.04 -6.21 1.02
C THR A 22 -3.82 -5.66 -0.16
N GLU A 23 -5.01 -6.19 -0.42
CA GLU A 23 -5.96 -5.62 -1.38
C GLU A 23 -6.38 -4.20 -1.02
N ASN A 24 -6.65 -3.89 0.26
CA ASN A 24 -6.94 -2.51 0.68
C ASN A 24 -5.74 -1.61 0.41
N CYS A 25 -4.52 -2.07 0.73
CA CYS A 25 -3.30 -1.30 0.50
C CYS A 25 -3.11 -0.91 -0.96
N ARG A 26 -3.55 -1.71 -1.94
CA ARG A 26 -3.43 -1.37 -3.37
C ARG A 26 -4.24 -0.13 -3.77
N PHE A 27 -5.26 0.21 -2.97
CA PHE A 27 -6.10 1.39 -3.14
C PHE A 27 -5.80 2.49 -2.12
N CYS A 28 -4.82 2.29 -1.23
CA CYS A 28 -4.47 3.26 -0.21
C CYS A 28 -3.60 4.37 -0.80
N VAL A 29 -3.95 5.63 -0.55
CA VAL A 29 -3.23 6.82 -1.02
C VAL A 29 -1.82 6.93 -0.43
N HIS A 30 -1.59 6.26 0.71
CA HIS A 30 -0.30 6.20 1.38
C HIS A 30 0.55 5.00 0.94
N SER A 31 -0.01 4.03 0.23
CA SER A 31 0.76 2.89 -0.28
C SER A 31 1.73 3.35 -1.37
N ARG A 32 2.99 2.91 -1.30
CA ARG A 32 4.06 3.28 -2.24
C ARG A 32 4.62 2.07 -2.98
N TYR A 33 4.80 0.96 -2.29
CA TYR A 33 5.30 -0.28 -2.90
C TYR A 33 4.83 -1.51 -2.14
N PHE A 34 4.92 -2.67 -2.79
CA PHE A 34 4.79 -4.00 -2.20
C PHE A 34 6.13 -4.71 -2.31
N VAL A 35 6.51 -5.47 -1.28
CA VAL A 35 7.68 -6.35 -1.36
C VAL A 35 7.21 -7.72 -1.82
N ILE A 36 7.63 -8.15 -3.01
CA ILE A 36 7.26 -9.43 -3.62
C ILE A 36 8.54 -10.17 -3.99
N ASN A 37 8.71 -11.39 -3.47
CA ASN A 37 9.93 -12.19 -3.66
C ASN A 37 11.21 -11.39 -3.33
N GLY A 38 11.16 -10.58 -2.26
CA GLY A 38 12.27 -9.72 -1.82
C GLY A 38 12.51 -8.46 -2.67
N LYS A 39 11.66 -8.17 -3.67
CA LYS A 39 11.78 -6.98 -4.53
C LYS A 39 10.67 -5.98 -4.25
N GLN A 40 11.01 -4.69 -4.28
CA GLN A 40 10.03 -3.61 -4.17
C GLN A 40 9.37 -3.35 -5.53
N GLU A 41 8.09 -3.67 -5.62
CA GLU A 41 7.24 -3.39 -6.77
C GLU A 41 6.33 -2.20 -6.44
N ARG A 42 6.29 -1.18 -7.31
CA ARG A 42 5.53 0.04 -7.05
C ARG A 42 4.04 -0.24 -6.89
N SER A 43 3.40 0.44 -5.95
CA SER A 43 1.99 0.19 -5.63
C SER A 43 1.06 0.69 -6.74
N PRO A 44 0.02 -0.09 -7.12
CA PRO A 44 -1.01 0.36 -8.06
C PRO A 44 -1.74 1.65 -7.63
N SER A 45 -1.72 1.98 -6.34
CA SER A 45 -2.23 3.26 -5.81
C SER A 45 -1.58 4.49 -6.46
N LEU A 46 -0.40 4.32 -7.06
CA LEU A 46 0.34 5.38 -7.74
C LEU A 46 -0.10 5.60 -9.19
N ALA A 47 -1.08 4.85 -9.70
CA ALA A 47 -1.65 5.07 -11.03
C ALA A 47 -2.15 6.51 -11.22
N PHE A 48 -2.76 7.08 -10.17
CA PHE A 48 -3.26 8.46 -10.17
C PHE A 48 -2.23 9.48 -9.66
N CYS A 49 -1.04 9.04 -9.24
CA CYS A 49 0.02 9.95 -8.83
C CYS A 49 0.57 10.65 -10.07
N LEU A 50 0.44 11.99 -10.15
CA LEU A 50 0.90 12.79 -11.28
C LEU A 50 2.40 12.63 -11.58
N ARG A 51 3.19 12.24 -10.56
CA ARG A 51 4.65 12.07 -10.66
C ARG A 51 5.07 10.67 -11.11
N GLU A 52 4.34 9.62 -10.72
CA GLU A 52 4.77 8.23 -10.95
C GLU A 52 3.94 7.50 -12.01
N ARG A 53 2.61 7.70 -12.02
CA ARG A 53 1.66 7.13 -12.99
C ARG A 53 1.89 5.63 -13.28
N THR A 54 2.04 4.83 -12.24
CA THR A 54 2.32 3.39 -12.44
C THR A 54 1.08 2.66 -12.95
N THR A 55 1.23 1.93 -14.06
CA THR A 55 0.15 1.15 -14.69
C THR A 55 0.39 -0.35 -14.59
N LYS A 56 1.48 -0.76 -13.94
CA LYS A 56 1.87 -2.16 -13.82
C LYS A 56 1.00 -2.85 -12.78
N GLU A 57 0.39 -3.97 -13.17
CA GLU A 57 -0.26 -4.86 -12.22
C GLU A 57 0.78 -5.58 -11.36
N VAL A 58 0.49 -5.70 -10.07
CA VAL A 58 1.42 -6.21 -9.07
C VAL A 58 0.76 -7.38 -8.34
N ALA A 59 1.50 -8.45 -8.08
CA ALA A 59 1.02 -9.62 -7.34
C ALA A 59 0.92 -9.33 -5.83
N TYR A 60 0.14 -8.32 -5.44
CA TYR A 60 0.01 -7.83 -4.05
C TYR A 60 -0.50 -8.89 -3.06
N LEU A 61 -1.13 -9.96 -3.54
CA LEU A 61 -1.54 -11.11 -2.72
C LEU A 61 -0.34 -11.94 -2.24
N GLN A 62 0.79 -11.89 -2.95
CA GLN A 62 2.04 -12.58 -2.60
C GLN A 62 3.02 -11.66 -1.86
N ALA A 63 2.58 -10.45 -1.50
CA ALA A 63 3.46 -9.49 -0.86
C ALA A 63 3.86 -9.96 0.54
N SER A 64 5.14 -9.88 0.86
CA SER A 64 5.68 -10.11 2.20
C SER A 64 5.67 -8.84 3.07
N ALA A 65 5.61 -7.66 2.45
CA ALA A 65 5.50 -6.38 3.13
C ALA A 65 4.85 -5.30 2.24
N VAL A 66 4.40 -4.21 2.86
CA VAL A 66 3.84 -3.02 2.20
C VAL A 66 4.60 -1.78 2.65
N GLY A 67 5.08 -0.98 1.71
CA GLY A 67 5.65 0.34 1.96
C GLY A 67 4.56 1.40 2.12
N CYS A 68 4.42 1.95 3.31
CA CYS A 68 3.44 2.97 3.68
C CYS A 68 4.10 4.32 3.96
N ALA A 69 3.66 5.38 3.30
CA ALA A 69 4.15 6.75 3.53
C ALA A 69 3.39 7.49 4.67
N GLU A 70 2.47 6.81 5.34
CA GLU A 70 1.71 7.34 6.48
C GLU A 70 2.55 7.22 7.76
N SER A 71 2.58 8.28 8.57
CA SER A 71 3.39 8.35 9.79
C SER A 71 2.71 9.08 10.95
N ARG A 72 1.49 9.56 10.77
CA ARG A 72 0.66 10.28 11.75
C ARG A 72 -0.29 9.34 12.49
N GLY A 73 -0.52 8.13 11.99
CA GLY A 73 -1.47 7.18 12.58
C GLY A 73 -2.90 7.34 12.05
N ASP A 74 -3.09 8.09 10.97
CA ASP A 74 -4.40 8.29 10.33
C ASP A 74 -4.97 6.99 9.73
N GLY A 75 -4.08 6.02 9.45
CA GLY A 75 -4.45 4.70 8.97
C GLY A 75 -4.77 4.65 7.47
N PHE A 76 -5.72 3.77 7.12
CA PHE A 76 -6.09 3.51 5.72
C PHE A 76 -6.95 4.63 5.14
N SER A 77 -6.52 5.17 3.99
CA SER A 77 -7.26 6.16 3.20
C SER A 77 -7.37 5.73 1.75
N SER A 78 -8.59 5.43 1.29
CA SER A 78 -8.86 4.96 -0.08
C SER A 78 -8.76 6.09 -1.10
N ILE A 79 -8.17 5.82 -2.27
CA ILE A 79 -8.17 6.75 -3.41
C ILE A 79 -9.60 7.07 -3.86
N GLY A 80 -10.53 6.12 -3.76
CA GLY A 80 -11.93 6.33 -4.13
C GLY A 80 -12.62 7.42 -3.30
N ASN A 81 -12.15 7.69 -2.08
CA ASN A 81 -12.70 8.77 -1.24
C ASN A 81 -12.11 10.16 -1.57
N ILE A 82 -11.04 10.24 -2.37
CA ILE A 82 -10.40 11.52 -2.75
C ILE A 82 -11.02 12.12 -4.02
N ILE A 83 -11.71 11.32 -4.82
CA ILE A 83 -12.28 11.73 -6.13
C ILE A 83 -13.79 12.08 -6.00
N ALA A 84 -14.32 12.15 -4.77
CA ALA A 84 -15.71 12.53 -4.50
C ALA A 84 -15.85 14.04 -4.23
#